data_AF-A0A8I2YTQ4-F1
#
_entry.id   AF-A0A8I2YTQ4-F1
#
_cell.length_a   1.000
_cell.length_b   1.000
_cell.length_c   1.000
_cell.angle_alpha   90.00
_cell.angle_beta   90.00
_cell.angle_gamma   90.00
#
_symmetry.space_group_name_H-M   'P 1'
#
loop_
_entity.id
_entity.type
_entity.pdbx_description
1 polymer ?
#
loop_
_entity_poly.entity_id
_entity_poly.type
_entity_poly.pdbx_seq_one_letter_code
_entity_poly.pdbx_strand_id
1 'polypeptide(L)'
;MEAAVNIARNHHHLLKWIQTPLLLKNMTLQSHRHVNLWNAFLKAKISKTTPGRDQGERVHLTEYVAKKKNELLEGYKKHTADEQQVFIDDIQAARNAETPIVRADPKAISNTVSAAFATMDCEWTSLCAKTSLKGFYVAVHGSVEDLSAPQMSFTTKAETFTKKVLDIEPHHLALKLESWVVSGINELDFILTEKRIKQKVQMNYNNYKQRIVERYGIALMGWPLDGHVKNPGKLHRADLEKVIDALQKEKCRLVKLSKSALAAWVADNKARQAHGEQVYKP
;
A
#
# COMPACT_ATOMS: atom_id res chain seq x y z
N MET A 1 10.61 -16.11 7.25
CA MET A 1 10.09 -16.02 5.87
C MET A 1 9.59 -17.35 5.33
N GLU A 2 10.24 -18.49 5.60
CA GLU A 2 9.78 -19.83 5.13
C GLU A 2 8.35 -20.19 5.57
N ALA A 3 7.95 -19.84 6.80
CA ALA A 3 6.58 -20.08 7.28
C ALA A 3 5.51 -19.35 6.44
N ALA A 4 5.80 -18.13 5.98
CA ALA A 4 4.89 -17.34 5.14
C ALA A 4 4.72 -17.97 3.75
N VAL A 5 5.81 -18.52 3.20
CA VAL A 5 5.85 -19.20 1.89
C VAL A 5 5.02 -20.48 1.91
N ASN A 6 5.13 -21.27 2.98
CA ASN A 6 4.38 -22.52 3.10
C ASN A 6 2.86 -22.28 3.29
N ILE A 7 2.47 -21.28 4.09
CA ILE A 7 1.05 -20.92 4.26
C ILE A 7 0.47 -20.37 2.95
N ALA A 8 1.24 -19.58 2.20
CA ALA A 8 0.81 -19.03 0.90
C ALA A 8 0.55 -20.14 -0.12
N ARG A 9 1.44 -21.13 -0.18
CA ARG A 9 1.27 -22.31 -1.05
C ARG A 9 0.06 -23.16 -0.66
N ASN A 10 -0.17 -23.40 0.63
CA ASN A 10 -1.24 -24.27 1.11
C ASN A 10 -2.64 -23.66 0.96
N HIS A 11 -2.76 -22.33 0.97
CA HIS A 11 -4.05 -21.63 0.91
C HIS A 11 -4.27 -20.83 -0.37
N HIS A 12 -3.41 -20.98 -1.39
CA HIS A 12 -3.48 -20.23 -2.66
C HIS A 12 -3.57 -18.70 -2.49
N HIS A 13 -2.97 -18.17 -1.42
CA HIS A 13 -2.92 -16.72 -1.20
C HIS A 13 -1.58 -16.14 -1.68
N LEU A 14 -1.60 -14.88 -2.10
CA LEU A 14 -0.39 -14.15 -2.45
C LEU A 14 0.54 -14.05 -1.24
N LEU A 15 1.84 -14.30 -1.44
CA LEU A 15 2.86 -14.26 -0.38
C LEU A 15 2.81 -12.95 0.43
N LYS A 16 2.59 -11.82 -0.26
CA LYS A 16 2.45 -10.48 0.31
C LYS A 16 1.30 -10.41 1.33
N TRP A 17 0.18 -11.06 1.03
CA TRP A 17 -1.02 -11.07 1.88
C TRP A 17 -0.78 -11.79 3.22
N ILE A 18 0.17 -12.73 3.26
CA ILE A 18 0.56 -13.47 4.47
C ILE A 18 1.77 -12.81 5.16
N GLN A 19 2.64 -12.14 4.40
CA GLN A 19 3.79 -11.42 4.97
C GLN A 19 3.39 -10.20 5.80
N THR A 20 2.43 -9.39 5.34
CA THR A 20 2.02 -8.17 6.07
C THR A 20 1.51 -8.49 7.48
N PRO A 21 0.60 -9.47 7.70
CA PRO A 21 0.18 -9.87 9.04
C PRO A 21 1.30 -10.50 9.88
N LEU A 22 2.22 -11.25 9.26
CA LEU A 22 3.33 -11.91 9.97
C LEU A 22 4.43 -10.93 10.40
N LEU A 23 4.72 -9.91 9.59
CA LEU A 23 5.66 -8.84 9.93
C LEU A 23 5.06 -7.93 11.01
N LEU A 24 3.76 -7.63 10.92
CA LEU A 24 3.05 -6.86 11.94
C LEU A 24 2.93 -7.63 13.26
N LYS A 25 2.86 -8.96 13.24
CA LYS A 25 2.89 -9.82 14.45
C LYS A 25 4.12 -9.55 15.33
N ASN A 26 5.27 -9.23 14.74
CA ASN A 26 6.49 -8.92 15.50
C ASN A 26 6.53 -7.46 15.98
N MET A 27 5.88 -6.52 15.28
CA MET A 27 5.86 -5.09 15.65
C MET A 27 4.72 -4.72 16.60
N THR A 28 3.68 -5.54 16.72
CA THR A 28 2.48 -5.25 17.52
C THR A 28 2.34 -6.17 18.73
N LEU A 29 3.44 -6.45 19.42
CA LEU A 29 3.34 -6.75 20.85
C LEU A 29 2.87 -5.47 21.54
N GLN A 30 1.55 -5.24 21.54
CA GLN A 30 0.98 -4.21 22.39
C GLN A 30 1.45 -4.50 23.80
N SER A 31 2.20 -3.55 24.36
CA SER A 31 2.53 -3.58 25.78
C SER A 31 1.21 -3.72 26.54
N HIS A 32 1.03 -4.86 27.18
CA HIS A 32 -0.14 -5.07 28.01
C HIS A 32 -0.09 -4.04 29.13
N ARG A 33 -1.20 -3.32 29.34
CA ARG A 33 -1.32 -2.42 30.50
C ARG A 33 -0.90 -3.16 31.77
N HIS A 34 -0.14 -2.49 32.63
CA HIS A 34 0.29 -3.03 33.91
C HIS A 34 -0.87 -3.74 34.63
N VAL A 35 -0.62 -4.94 35.15
CA VAL A 35 -1.65 -5.72 35.85
C VAL A 35 -2.03 -4.96 37.11
N ASN A 36 -3.27 -4.52 37.20
CA ASN A 36 -3.80 -3.97 38.44
C ASN A 36 -4.17 -5.14 39.36
N LEU A 37 -3.60 -5.17 40.56
CA LEU A 37 -3.83 -6.21 41.56
C LEU A 37 -5.32 -6.40 41.89
N TRP A 38 -6.09 -5.30 41.98
CA TRP A 38 -7.53 -5.37 42.21
C TRP A 38 -8.25 -6.09 41.07
N ASN A 39 -7.88 -5.81 39.82
CA ASN A 39 -8.45 -6.49 38.66
C ASN A 39 -8.04 -7.97 38.64
N ALA A 40 -6.83 -8.29 39.12
CA ALA A 40 -6.36 -9.66 39.22
C ALA A 40 -7.13 -10.49 40.24
N PHE A 41 -7.30 -9.92 41.43
CA PHE A 41 -8.12 -10.48 42.49
C PHE A 41 -9.57 -10.71 42.05
N LEU A 42 -10.19 -9.71 41.39
CA LEU A 42 -11.56 -9.84 40.87
C LEU A 42 -11.68 -10.95 39.83
N LYS A 43 -10.74 -11.04 38.89
CA LYS A 43 -10.74 -12.10 37.86
C LYS A 43 -10.66 -13.49 38.50
N ALA A 44 -9.79 -13.67 39.51
CA ALA A 44 -9.67 -14.93 40.23
C ALA A 44 -10.93 -15.31 41.01
N LYS A 45 -11.56 -14.36 41.71
CA LYS A 45 -12.82 -14.59 42.44
C LYS A 45 -13.99 -14.89 41.52
N ILE A 46 -14.11 -14.18 40.40
CA ILE A 46 -15.16 -14.43 39.40
C ILE A 46 -14.96 -15.80 38.76
N SER A 47 -13.72 -16.16 38.41
CA SER A 47 -13.38 -17.49 37.87
C SER A 47 -13.80 -18.61 38.83
N LYS A 48 -13.51 -18.47 40.13
CA LYS A 48 -13.93 -19.43 41.18
C LYS A 48 -15.43 -19.51 41.41
N THR A 49 -16.19 -18.46 41.09
CA THR A 49 -17.66 -18.42 41.28
C THR A 49 -18.42 -18.91 40.03
N THR A 50 -17.72 -19.10 38.92
CA THR A 50 -18.31 -19.47 37.61
C THR A 50 -17.93 -20.87 37.07
N PRO A 51 -17.40 -21.86 37.83
CA PRO A 51 -17.20 -23.18 37.24
C PRO A 51 -18.58 -23.84 37.02
N GLY A 52 -19.00 -24.01 35.77
CA GLY A 52 -20.19 -24.77 35.38
C GLY A 52 -21.39 -23.99 34.84
N ARG A 53 -21.25 -22.70 34.47
CA ARG A 53 -22.34 -21.94 33.81
C ARG A 53 -22.16 -21.87 32.30
N ASP A 54 -23.26 -22.05 31.57
CA ASP A 54 -23.28 -21.98 30.11
C ASP A 54 -22.87 -20.59 29.58
N GLN A 55 -22.42 -20.56 28.32
CA GLN A 55 -21.80 -19.41 27.65
C GLN A 55 -22.66 -18.12 27.64
N GLY A 56 -23.96 -18.20 27.97
CA GLY A 56 -24.90 -17.08 28.10
C GLY A 56 -25.17 -16.56 29.52
N GLU A 57 -24.75 -17.27 30.59
CA GLU A 57 -25.00 -16.88 31.99
C GLU A 57 -23.78 -16.23 32.68
N ARG A 58 -22.87 -15.65 31.89
CA ARG A 58 -21.70 -14.95 32.43
C ARG A 58 -22.15 -13.72 33.22
N VAL A 59 -21.79 -13.68 34.50
CA VAL A 59 -22.13 -12.55 35.38
C VAL A 59 -21.39 -11.30 34.92
N HIS A 60 -22.12 -10.21 34.68
CA HIS A 60 -21.51 -8.94 34.32
C HIS A 60 -20.68 -8.40 35.50
N LEU A 61 -19.45 -7.96 35.23
CA LEU A 61 -18.50 -7.53 36.27
C LEU A 61 -19.11 -6.47 37.21
N THR A 62 -19.84 -5.52 36.64
CA THR A 62 -20.49 -4.43 37.40
C THR A 62 -21.55 -4.96 38.36
N GLU A 63 -22.34 -5.94 37.94
CA GLU A 63 -23.38 -6.55 38.79
C GLU A 63 -22.77 -7.41 39.90
N TYR A 64 -21.69 -8.13 39.60
CA TYR A 64 -20.96 -8.91 40.59
C TYR A 64 -20.35 -8.03 41.68
N VAL A 65 -19.68 -6.94 41.26
CA VAL A 65 -19.10 -5.97 42.20
C VAL A 65 -20.18 -5.27 43.02
N ALA A 66 -21.33 -4.93 42.43
CA ALA A 66 -22.44 -4.33 43.16
C ALA A 66 -23.03 -5.27 44.22
N LYS A 67 -23.22 -6.55 43.90
CA LYS A 67 -23.79 -7.54 44.84
C LYS A 67 -22.86 -7.95 45.98
N LYS A 68 -21.54 -7.98 45.74
CA LYS A 68 -20.55 -8.50 46.71
C LYS A 68 -19.53 -7.48 47.17
N LYS A 69 -19.83 -6.18 47.06
CA LYS A 69 -18.89 -5.09 47.31
C LYS A 69 -18.16 -5.21 48.66
N ASN A 70 -18.90 -5.44 49.74
CA ASN A 70 -18.34 -5.49 51.10
C ASN A 70 -17.44 -6.72 51.30
N GLU A 71 -17.89 -7.90 50.85
CA GLU A 71 -17.10 -9.14 50.90
C GLU A 71 -15.80 -9.05 50.08
N LEU A 72 -15.84 -8.38 48.93
CA LEU A 72 -14.67 -8.19 48.06
C LEU A 72 -13.65 -7.24 48.69
N LEU A 73 -14.11 -6.15 49.31
CA LEU A 73 -13.23 -5.19 50.00
C LEU A 73 -12.57 -5.81 51.24
N GLU A 74 -13.31 -6.60 52.01
CA GLU A 74 -12.74 -7.33 53.15
C GLU A 74 -11.78 -8.42 52.71
N GLY A 75 -12.14 -9.19 51.68
CA GLY A 75 -11.27 -10.23 51.12
C GLY A 75 -9.96 -9.65 50.59
N TYR A 76 -10.03 -8.50 49.92
CA TYR A 76 -8.84 -7.82 49.40
C TYR A 76 -7.88 -7.34 50.50
N LYS A 77 -8.40 -6.80 51.60
CA LYS A 77 -7.58 -6.36 52.74
C LYS A 77 -6.90 -7.50 53.51
N LYS A 78 -7.42 -8.73 53.39
CA LYS A 78 -6.91 -9.91 54.10
C LYS A 78 -5.77 -10.63 53.36
N HIS A 79 -5.50 -10.28 52.10
CA HIS A 79 -4.47 -10.96 51.32
C HIS A 79 -3.06 -10.54 51.71
N THR A 80 -2.21 -11.53 51.94
CA THR A 80 -0.76 -11.35 52.15
C THR A 80 -0.06 -11.00 50.85
N ALA A 81 1.14 -10.41 50.94
CA ALA A 81 1.92 -10.00 49.76
C ALA A 81 2.20 -11.18 48.80
N ASP A 82 2.40 -12.38 49.33
CA ASP A 82 2.67 -13.57 48.54
C ASP A 82 1.45 -14.01 47.71
N GLU A 83 0.24 -13.96 48.29
CA GLU A 83 -1.01 -14.27 47.58
C GLU A 83 -1.32 -13.23 46.49
N GLN A 84 -0.97 -11.97 46.74
CA GLN A 84 -1.12 -10.89 45.78
C GLN A 84 -0.22 -11.11 44.55
N GLN A 85 1.00 -11.58 44.76
CA GLN A 85 1.94 -11.87 43.67
C GLN A 85 1.46 -13.02 42.79
N VAL A 86 0.91 -14.09 43.38
CA VAL A 86 0.33 -15.21 42.64
C VAL A 86 -0.76 -14.76 41.67
N PHE A 87 -1.64 -13.83 42.08
CA PHE A 87 -2.67 -13.29 41.17
C PHE A 87 -2.08 -12.49 40.00
N ILE A 88 -0.98 -11.78 40.22
CA ILE A 88 -0.30 -11.02 39.18
C ILE A 88 0.35 -11.99 38.19
N ASP A 89 1.05 -12.99 38.71
CA ASP A 89 1.78 -13.99 37.92
C ASP A 89 0.82 -14.82 37.06
N ASP A 90 -0.33 -15.25 37.60
CA ASP A 90 -1.36 -15.97 36.86
C ASP A 90 -1.90 -15.16 35.67
N ILE A 91 -2.09 -13.85 35.84
CA ILE A 91 -2.55 -12.98 34.75
C ILE A 91 -1.45 -12.73 33.72
N GLN A 92 -0.21 -12.57 34.16
CA GLN A 92 0.92 -12.44 33.25
C GLN A 92 1.12 -13.72 32.45
N ALA A 93 1.05 -14.90 33.08
CA ALA A 93 1.13 -16.19 32.42
C ALA A 93 -0.01 -16.37 31.40
N ALA A 94 -1.25 -16.04 31.76
CA ALA A 94 -2.38 -16.10 30.84
C ALA A 94 -2.22 -15.13 29.65
N ARG A 95 -1.72 -13.91 29.87
CA ARG A 95 -1.45 -12.94 28.80
C ARG A 95 -0.31 -13.39 27.89
N ASN A 96 0.73 -13.99 28.45
CA ASN A 96 1.87 -14.49 27.68
C ASN A 96 1.49 -15.74 26.85
N ALA A 97 0.54 -16.54 27.32
CA ALA A 97 0.01 -17.70 26.60
C ALA A 97 -0.95 -17.30 25.47
N GLU A 98 -1.74 -16.24 25.65
CA GLU A 98 -2.59 -15.67 24.61
C GLU A 98 -1.75 -14.85 23.63
N THR A 99 -1.46 -15.41 22.44
CA THR A 99 -0.94 -14.60 21.33
C THR A 99 -2.11 -13.90 20.65
N PRO A 100 -2.30 -12.57 20.82
CA PRO A 100 -3.38 -11.90 20.12
C PRO A 100 -3.12 -12.02 18.61
N ILE A 101 -4.02 -12.71 17.90
CA ILE A 101 -4.07 -12.66 16.45
C ILE A 101 -4.70 -11.32 16.10
N VAL A 102 -3.89 -10.26 16.14
CA VAL A 102 -4.32 -8.93 15.70
C VAL A 102 -4.47 -8.99 14.19
N ARG A 103 -5.72 -8.98 13.71
CA ARG A 103 -5.98 -8.67 12.30
C ARG A 103 -5.54 -7.23 12.09
N ALA A 104 -4.61 -7.02 11.18
CA ALA A 104 -4.11 -5.70 10.88
C ALA A 104 -5.21 -4.91 10.14
N ASP A 105 -5.92 -4.06 10.88
CA ASP A 105 -6.81 -3.06 10.29
C ASP A 105 -5.96 -2.07 9.47
N PRO A 106 -6.27 -1.82 8.19
CA PRO A 106 -5.55 -0.84 7.36
C PRO A 106 -5.40 0.52 8.04
N LYS A 107 -6.40 0.94 8.83
CA LYS A 107 -6.33 2.19 9.60
C LYS A 107 -5.33 2.11 10.75
N ALA A 108 -5.26 0.96 11.44
CA ALA A 108 -4.27 0.74 12.48
C ALA A 108 -2.85 0.75 11.90
N ILE A 109 -2.63 0.11 10.74
CA ILE A 109 -1.35 0.16 10.02
C ILE A 109 -0.98 1.60 9.68
N SER A 110 -1.91 2.36 9.09
CA SER A 110 -1.68 3.77 8.77
C SER A 110 -1.28 4.59 10.00
N ASN A 111 -1.96 4.39 11.13
CA ASN A 111 -1.63 5.08 12.38
C ASN A 111 -0.25 4.69 12.91
N THR A 112 0.13 3.41 12.82
CA THR A 112 1.47 2.93 13.20
C THR A 112 2.54 3.59 12.34
N VAL A 113 2.32 3.67 11.03
CA VAL A 113 3.22 4.37 10.09
C VAL A 113 3.36 5.84 10.49
N SER A 114 2.25 6.56 10.65
CA SER A 114 2.29 7.97 11.06
C SER A 114 3.01 8.21 12.39
N ALA A 115 2.80 7.35 13.39
CA ALA A 115 3.47 7.47 14.69
C ALA A 115 4.99 7.23 14.59
N ALA A 116 5.42 6.26 13.78
CA ALA A 116 6.83 6.01 13.54
C ALA A 116 7.50 7.19 12.84
N PHE A 117 6.87 7.73 11.78
CA PHE A 117 7.40 8.89 11.05
C PHE A 117 7.42 10.16 11.90
N ALA A 118 6.43 10.38 12.77
CA ALA A 118 6.47 11.50 13.72
C ALA A 118 7.69 11.42 14.66
N THR A 119 8.07 10.22 15.08
CA THR A 119 9.26 10.00 15.91
C THR A 119 10.53 10.27 15.10
N MET A 120 10.60 9.75 13.87
CA MET A 120 11.70 10.02 12.95
C MET A 120 11.84 11.51 12.63
N ASP A 121 10.76 12.26 12.50
CA ASP A 121 10.79 13.70 12.27
C ASP A 121 11.40 14.46 13.44
N CYS A 122 11.07 14.09 14.68
CA CYS A 122 11.69 14.64 15.87
C CYS A 122 13.19 14.36 15.91
N GLU A 123 13.60 13.12 15.60
CA GLU A 123 15.01 12.72 15.55
C GLU A 123 15.77 13.41 14.42
N TRP A 124 15.19 13.48 13.23
CA TRP A 124 15.75 14.15 12.06
C TRP A 124 15.96 15.64 12.32
N THR A 125 14.95 16.30 12.89
CA THR A 125 15.03 17.73 13.26
C THR A 125 16.14 17.95 14.30
N SER A 126 16.21 17.07 15.31
CA SER A 126 17.24 17.13 16.34
C SER A 126 18.64 16.94 15.78
N LEU A 127 18.80 16.02 14.82
CA LEU A 127 20.07 15.75 14.15
C LEU A 127 20.51 16.94 13.29
N CYS A 128 19.60 17.50 12.49
CA CYS A 128 19.84 18.69 11.67
C CYS A 128 20.25 19.90 12.53
N ALA A 129 19.67 20.04 13.73
CA ALA A 129 20.06 21.08 14.67
C ALA A 129 21.48 20.88 15.23
N LYS A 130 21.84 19.64 15.61
CA LYS A 130 23.14 19.32 16.22
C LYS A 130 24.31 19.35 15.24
N THR A 131 24.09 18.86 14.03
CA THR A 131 25.17 18.58 13.06
C THR A 131 25.24 19.58 11.91
N SER A 132 24.30 20.54 11.88
CA SER A 132 24.09 21.47 10.76
C SER A 132 23.71 20.82 9.42
N LEU A 133 23.45 19.51 9.40
CA LEU A 133 23.00 18.78 8.20
C LEU A 133 21.75 19.44 7.59
N LYS A 134 21.75 19.55 6.26
CA LYS A 134 20.63 20.04 5.46
C LYS A 134 20.28 18.99 4.43
N GLY A 135 19.06 18.51 4.49
CA GLY A 135 18.57 17.49 3.60
C GLY A 135 17.06 17.39 3.65
N PHE A 136 16.56 16.32 3.04
CA PHE A 136 15.19 15.92 3.08
C PHE A 136 15.10 14.40 2.96
N TYR A 137 13.98 13.83 3.38
CA TYR A 137 13.65 12.45 3.07
C TYR A 137 12.21 12.37 2.56
N VAL A 138 11.95 11.36 1.73
CA VAL A 138 10.63 11.05 1.18
C VAL A 138 10.43 9.55 1.29
N ALA A 139 9.30 9.14 1.85
CA ALA A 139 8.86 7.75 1.89
C ALA A 139 7.47 7.65 1.27
N VAL A 140 7.31 6.71 0.33
CA VAL A 140 6.08 6.46 -0.41
C VAL A 140 5.65 5.02 -0.26
N HIS A 141 4.36 4.74 -0.42
CA HIS A 141 3.88 3.36 -0.39
C HIS A 141 4.16 2.66 -1.72
N GLY A 142 4.31 1.33 -1.65
CA GLY A 142 4.52 0.48 -2.83
C GLY A 142 3.30 -0.31 -3.27
N SER A 143 2.18 -0.20 -2.55
CA SER A 143 0.94 -0.90 -2.86
C SER A 143 -0.19 0.10 -3.07
N VAL A 144 -1.11 -0.17 -3.99
CA VAL A 144 -2.35 0.60 -4.14
C VAL A 144 -3.34 0.38 -2.98
N GLU A 145 -3.11 -0.66 -2.18
CA GLU A 145 -3.95 -1.05 -1.05
C GLU A 145 -3.63 -0.28 0.24
N ASP A 146 -2.48 0.38 0.29
CA ASP A 146 -2.05 1.15 1.45
C ASP A 146 -2.73 2.53 1.43
N LEU A 147 -3.37 2.91 2.54
CA LEU A 147 -4.15 4.16 2.65
C LEU A 147 -3.35 5.34 3.22
N SER A 148 -2.09 5.13 3.57
CA SER A 148 -1.24 6.16 4.17
C SER A 148 -0.68 7.11 3.10
N ALA A 149 -0.81 8.42 3.32
CA ALA A 149 -0.19 9.42 2.45
C ALA A 149 1.36 9.37 2.51
N PRO A 150 2.06 9.81 1.44
CA PRO A 150 3.50 9.99 1.45
C PRO A 150 4.00 10.76 2.67
N GLN A 151 5.06 10.26 3.29
CA GLN A 151 5.72 10.92 4.41
C GLN A 151 6.94 11.67 3.89
N MET A 152 7.08 12.93 4.29
CA MET A 152 8.16 13.76 3.80
C MET A 152 8.57 14.80 4.83
N SER A 153 9.87 15.07 4.90
CA SER A 153 10.44 16.08 5.78
C SER A 153 11.54 16.82 5.05
N PHE A 154 11.49 18.14 5.07
CA PHE A 154 12.43 19.00 4.37
C PHE A 154 13.03 20.03 5.31
N THR A 155 14.34 20.18 5.26
CA THR A 155 14.97 21.40 5.80
C THR A 155 14.76 22.58 4.84
N THR A 156 14.72 23.81 5.35
CA THR A 156 14.45 25.01 4.54
C THR A 156 15.36 25.14 3.31
N LYS A 157 16.65 24.79 3.43
CA LYS A 157 17.58 24.83 2.30
C LYS A 157 17.30 23.74 1.27
N ALA A 158 16.94 22.54 1.72
CA ALA A 158 16.56 21.43 0.83
C ALA A 158 15.24 21.70 0.09
N GLU A 159 14.27 22.32 0.77
CA GLU A 159 13.02 22.77 0.15
C GLU A 159 13.29 23.85 -0.90
N THR A 160 14.16 24.80 -0.60
CA THR A 160 14.56 25.83 -1.56
C THR A 160 15.29 25.22 -2.76
N PHE A 161 16.14 24.22 -2.53
CA PHE A 161 16.82 23.48 -3.60
C PHE A 161 15.83 22.77 -4.52
N THR A 162 14.88 22.02 -3.95
CA THR A 162 13.86 21.32 -4.74
C THR A 162 13.00 22.30 -5.55
N LYS A 163 12.53 23.39 -4.94
CA LYS A 163 11.73 24.40 -5.63
C LYS A 163 12.50 25.21 -6.68
N LYS A 164 13.71 25.68 -6.37
CA LYS A 164 14.44 26.62 -7.25
C LYS A 164 15.39 25.94 -8.24
N VAL A 165 15.98 24.80 -7.86
CA VAL A 165 16.98 24.10 -8.68
C VAL A 165 16.33 22.97 -9.47
N LEU A 166 15.46 22.18 -8.83
CA LEU A 166 14.77 21.10 -9.53
C LEU A 166 13.48 21.57 -10.21
N ASP A 167 12.99 22.78 -9.90
CA ASP A 167 11.71 23.32 -10.39
C ASP A 167 10.54 22.37 -10.10
N ILE A 168 10.60 21.70 -8.95
CA ILE A 168 9.60 20.72 -8.51
C ILE A 168 9.18 21.07 -7.09
N GLU A 169 7.87 21.20 -6.92
CA GLU A 169 7.26 21.33 -5.60
C GLU A 169 7.47 20.01 -4.81
N PRO A 170 7.95 20.06 -3.56
CA PRO A 170 8.24 18.87 -2.72
C PRO A 170 7.15 17.79 -2.69
N HIS A 171 5.88 18.18 -2.60
CA HIS A 171 4.75 17.26 -2.63
C HIS A 171 4.62 16.59 -3.99
N HIS A 172 4.81 17.34 -5.09
CA HIS A 172 4.86 16.74 -6.43
C HIS A 172 6.03 15.77 -6.61
N LEU A 173 7.17 15.99 -5.96
CA LEU A 173 8.28 15.04 -5.96
C LEU A 173 7.85 13.71 -5.31
N ALA A 174 7.17 13.77 -4.16
CA ALA A 174 6.64 12.59 -3.47
C ALA A 174 5.60 11.85 -4.31
N LEU A 175 4.62 12.56 -4.89
CA LEU A 175 3.60 11.94 -5.74
C LEU A 175 4.19 11.32 -7.02
N LYS A 176 5.23 11.93 -7.61
CA LYS A 176 5.94 11.34 -8.75
C LYS A 176 6.67 10.05 -8.35
N LEU A 177 7.33 10.06 -7.20
CA LEU A 177 8.01 8.88 -6.67
C LEU A 177 7.01 7.77 -6.37
N GLU A 178 5.89 8.07 -5.72
CA GLU A 178 4.82 7.11 -5.42
C GLU A 178 4.21 6.52 -6.68
N SER A 179 3.86 7.37 -7.64
CA SER A 179 3.37 6.94 -8.95
C SER A 179 4.35 5.98 -9.63
N TRP A 180 5.65 6.26 -9.56
CA TRP A 180 6.70 5.38 -10.10
C TRP A 180 6.77 4.04 -9.38
N VAL A 181 6.79 4.04 -8.04
CA VAL A 181 6.88 2.81 -7.24
C VAL A 181 5.63 1.93 -7.39
N VAL A 182 4.44 2.53 -7.35
CA VAL A 182 3.16 1.80 -7.41
C VAL A 182 2.86 1.31 -8.81
N SER A 183 3.06 2.17 -9.81
CA SER A 183 2.66 1.86 -11.18
C SER A 183 3.74 1.12 -11.95
N GLY A 184 5.03 1.40 -11.70
CA GLY A 184 6.14 0.92 -12.53
C GLY A 184 6.12 1.42 -13.98
N ILE A 185 5.15 2.26 -14.35
CA ILE A 185 4.78 2.57 -15.74
C ILE A 185 5.67 3.63 -16.42
N ASN A 186 6.63 4.24 -15.73
CA ASN A 186 7.45 5.30 -16.33
C ASN A 186 8.71 4.85 -17.08
N GLU A 187 8.94 3.56 -17.33
CA GLU A 187 9.94 3.19 -18.35
C GLU A 187 9.60 3.89 -19.68
N LEU A 188 8.32 3.99 -20.04
CA LEU A 188 7.89 4.70 -21.24
C LEU A 188 8.12 6.22 -21.17
N ASP A 189 7.75 6.89 -20.07
CA ASP A 189 7.96 8.34 -19.94
C ASP A 189 9.44 8.71 -19.82
N PHE A 190 10.27 7.88 -19.17
CA PHE A 190 11.72 8.05 -19.15
C PHE A 190 12.33 7.90 -20.55
N ILE A 191 11.94 6.85 -21.30
CA ILE A 191 12.36 6.64 -22.71
C ILE A 191 11.92 7.81 -23.62
N LEU A 192 10.73 8.37 -23.42
CA LEU A 192 10.21 9.51 -24.19
C LEU A 192 10.96 10.81 -23.87
N THR A 193 11.34 11.01 -22.61
CA THR A 193 12.07 12.20 -22.14
C THR A 193 13.54 12.16 -22.58
N GLU A 194 14.20 11.01 -22.48
CA GLU A 194 15.56 10.77 -23.00
C GLU A 194 15.65 11.02 -24.52
N LYS A 195 14.56 10.72 -25.24
CA LYS A 195 14.44 10.93 -26.69
C LYS A 195 13.95 12.33 -27.10
N ARG A 196 13.90 13.31 -26.18
CA ARG A 196 13.54 14.71 -26.43
C ARG A 196 12.15 14.91 -27.08
N ILE A 197 11.18 14.05 -26.78
CA ILE A 197 9.80 14.27 -27.23
C ILE A 197 9.14 15.26 -26.25
N LYS A 198 9.32 16.56 -26.50
CA LYS A 198 8.94 17.68 -25.62
C LYS A 198 7.42 17.93 -25.49
N GLN A 199 6.58 17.12 -26.13
CA GLN A 199 5.13 17.25 -26.02
C GLN A 199 4.56 15.91 -25.58
N LYS A 200 3.74 15.92 -24.53
CA LYS A 200 2.95 14.77 -24.09
C LYS A 200 2.05 14.36 -25.27
N VAL A 201 2.49 13.37 -26.05
CA VAL A 201 1.73 12.89 -27.21
C VAL A 201 0.52 12.16 -26.66
N GLN A 202 -0.63 12.83 -26.65
CA GLN A 202 -1.87 12.22 -26.25
C GLN A 202 -2.33 11.26 -27.36
N MET A 203 -2.54 10.00 -26.99
CA MET A 203 -2.96 8.95 -27.91
C MET A 203 -4.34 9.29 -28.51
N ASN A 204 -4.45 9.33 -29.83
CA ASN A 204 -5.70 9.57 -30.53
C ASN A 204 -6.18 8.27 -31.18
N TYR A 205 -7.05 7.53 -30.48
CA TYR A 205 -7.56 6.25 -30.96
C TYR A 205 -8.55 6.37 -32.12
N ASN A 206 -9.28 7.49 -32.21
CA ASN A 206 -10.27 7.70 -33.29
C ASN A 206 -9.59 7.92 -34.65
N ASN A 207 -8.48 8.65 -34.66
CA ASN A 207 -7.69 8.99 -35.83
C ASN A 207 -6.23 8.53 -35.67
N TYR A 208 -6.07 7.29 -35.18
CA TYR A 208 -4.76 6.72 -34.85
C TYR A 208 -3.79 6.75 -36.02
N LYS A 209 -4.23 6.30 -37.20
CA LYS A 209 -3.41 6.27 -38.42
C LYS A 209 -2.87 7.66 -38.76
N GLN A 210 -3.72 8.68 -38.84
CA GLN A 210 -3.32 10.03 -39.23
C GLN A 210 -2.57 10.79 -38.13
N ARG A 211 -3.16 10.85 -36.92
CA ARG A 211 -2.66 11.74 -35.86
C ARG A 211 -1.52 11.14 -35.06
N ILE A 212 -1.34 9.82 -35.09
CA ILE A 212 -0.23 9.15 -34.41
C ILE A 212 0.78 8.61 -35.42
N VAL A 213 0.36 7.69 -36.29
CA VAL A 213 1.31 7.00 -37.18
C VAL A 213 1.90 7.95 -38.22
N GLU A 214 1.08 8.68 -38.96
CA GLU A 214 1.56 9.57 -40.04
C GLU A 214 2.27 10.81 -39.48
N ARG A 215 1.74 11.38 -38.39
CA ARG A 215 2.31 12.59 -37.77
C ARG A 215 3.66 12.37 -37.09
N TYR A 216 3.82 11.25 -36.38
CA TYR A 216 5.03 11.00 -35.57
C TYR A 216 5.91 9.88 -36.13
N GLY A 217 5.44 9.13 -37.13
CA GLY A 217 6.15 7.98 -37.68
C GLY A 217 6.23 6.81 -36.69
N ILE A 218 5.25 6.66 -35.79
CA ILE A 218 5.26 5.63 -34.75
C ILE A 218 4.02 4.75 -34.91
N ALA A 219 4.22 3.46 -35.14
CA ALA A 219 3.15 2.46 -35.30
C ALA A 219 3.20 1.41 -34.19
N LEU A 220 2.02 0.99 -33.73
CA LEU A 220 1.85 -0.11 -32.78
C LEU A 220 1.78 -1.40 -33.60
N MET A 221 2.85 -2.16 -33.57
CA MET A 221 2.99 -3.41 -34.31
C MET A 221 2.62 -4.58 -33.41
N GLY A 222 1.97 -5.60 -33.99
CA GLY A 222 1.59 -6.82 -33.27
C GLY A 222 0.40 -6.67 -32.33
N TRP A 223 -0.54 -5.79 -32.68
CA TRP A 223 -1.80 -5.63 -31.95
C TRP A 223 -2.58 -6.96 -31.92
N PRO A 224 -2.97 -7.48 -30.73
CA PRO A 224 -3.46 -8.86 -30.60
C PRO A 224 -4.98 -9.02 -30.83
N LEU A 225 -5.70 -7.92 -31.07
CA LEU A 225 -7.15 -7.94 -31.30
C LEU A 225 -7.46 -7.68 -32.77
N ASP A 226 -8.54 -8.27 -33.25
CA ASP A 226 -8.97 -8.06 -34.63
C ASP A 226 -9.39 -6.61 -34.90
N GLY A 227 -8.92 -6.08 -36.02
CA GLY A 227 -9.24 -4.74 -36.50
C GLY A 227 -8.24 -3.66 -36.07
N HIS A 228 -8.74 -2.43 -35.87
CA HIS A 228 -7.91 -1.26 -35.58
C HIS A 228 -7.60 -1.13 -34.08
N VAL A 229 -6.54 -0.40 -33.76
CA VAL A 229 -6.17 -0.06 -32.38
C VAL A 229 -7.31 0.72 -31.72
N LYS A 230 -7.82 0.20 -30.60
CA LYS A 230 -8.95 0.77 -29.85
C LYS A 230 -8.48 1.44 -28.56
N ASN A 231 -9.29 2.36 -28.05
CA ASN A 231 -9.09 2.96 -26.75
C ASN A 231 -9.21 1.88 -25.65
N PRO A 232 -8.23 1.73 -24.74
CA PRO A 232 -8.30 0.80 -23.62
C PRO A 232 -9.59 0.90 -22.80
N GLY A 233 -10.14 2.11 -22.61
CA GLY A 233 -11.40 2.30 -21.89
C GLY A 233 -12.65 1.77 -22.61
N LYS A 234 -12.52 1.34 -23.87
CA LYS A 234 -13.59 0.69 -24.65
C LYS A 234 -13.35 -0.82 -24.82
N LEU A 235 -12.29 -1.36 -24.24
CA LEU A 235 -12.00 -2.80 -24.27
C LEU A 235 -12.71 -3.50 -23.12
N HIS A 236 -13.24 -4.69 -23.37
CA HIS A 236 -13.71 -5.57 -22.31
C HIS A 236 -12.52 -6.16 -21.54
N ARG A 237 -12.75 -6.59 -20.31
CA ARG A 237 -11.69 -7.10 -19.42
C ARG A 237 -10.84 -8.20 -20.05
N ALA A 238 -11.46 -9.17 -20.71
CA ALA A 238 -10.76 -10.27 -21.37
C ALA A 238 -9.87 -9.80 -22.54
N ASP A 239 -10.27 -8.75 -23.25
CA ASP A 239 -9.47 -8.18 -24.33
C ASP A 239 -8.32 -7.33 -23.78
N LEU A 240 -8.55 -6.64 -22.66
CA LEU A 240 -7.52 -5.88 -21.96
C LEU A 240 -6.40 -6.79 -21.46
N GLU A 241 -6.74 -7.95 -20.89
CA GLU A 241 -5.78 -8.96 -20.45
C GLU A 241 -4.91 -9.47 -21.62
N LYS A 242 -5.50 -9.73 -22.80
CA LYS A 242 -4.74 -10.12 -24.00
C LYS A 242 -3.78 -9.03 -24.46
N VAL A 243 -4.22 -7.76 -24.43
CA VAL A 243 -3.37 -6.62 -24.82
C VAL A 243 -2.23 -6.43 -23.84
N ILE A 244 -2.49 -6.53 -22.54
CA ILE A 244 -1.45 -6.44 -21.49
C ILE A 244 -0.44 -7.57 -21.66
N ASP A 245 -0.89 -8.81 -21.84
CA ASP A 245 -0.01 -9.97 -22.04
C ASP A 245 0.85 -9.82 -23.30
N ALA A 246 0.28 -9.30 -24.39
CA ALA A 246 1.02 -9.05 -25.63
C ALA A 246 2.06 -7.94 -25.49
N LEU A 247 1.76 -6.88 -24.72
CA LEU A 247 2.72 -5.81 -24.41
C LEU A 247 3.87 -6.33 -23.53
N GLN A 248 3.54 -7.09 -22.48
CA GLN A 248 4.52 -7.67 -21.56
C GLN A 248 5.45 -8.68 -22.24
N LYS A 249 4.93 -9.48 -23.18
CA LYS A 249 5.70 -10.46 -23.96
C LYS A 249 6.39 -9.87 -25.18
N GLU A 250 6.41 -8.54 -25.32
CA GLU A 250 6.95 -7.79 -26.48
C GLU A 250 6.37 -8.18 -27.85
N LYS A 251 5.24 -8.90 -27.87
CA LYS A 251 4.50 -9.26 -29.09
C LYS A 251 3.79 -8.07 -29.67
N CYS A 252 3.36 -7.13 -28.82
CA CYS A 252 2.81 -5.84 -29.20
C CYS A 252 3.79 -4.73 -28.76
N ARG A 253 4.25 -3.87 -29.67
CA ARG A 253 5.18 -2.79 -29.32
C ARG A 253 5.08 -1.59 -30.26
N LEU A 254 5.43 -0.41 -29.75
CA LEU A 254 5.56 0.80 -30.56
C LEU A 254 6.90 0.78 -31.31
N VAL A 255 6.83 0.86 -32.63
CA VAL A 255 7.98 0.85 -33.53
C VAL A 255 8.03 2.15 -34.31
N LYS A 256 9.22 2.75 -34.37
CA LYS A 256 9.47 3.91 -35.22
C LYS A 256 9.63 3.44 -36.67
N LEU A 257 8.77 3.92 -37.55
CA LEU A 257 8.85 3.65 -38.98
C LEU A 257 10.02 4.42 -39.58
N SER A 258 10.71 3.80 -40.54
CA SER A 258 11.66 4.49 -41.40
C SER A 258 10.91 5.48 -42.32
N LYS A 259 11.62 6.47 -42.88
CA LYS A 259 11.01 7.44 -43.80
C LYS A 259 10.33 6.78 -45.00
N SER A 260 10.94 5.72 -45.54
CA SER A 260 10.38 4.95 -46.65
C SER A 260 9.14 4.14 -46.24
N ALA A 261 9.19 3.48 -45.08
CA ALA A 261 8.05 2.72 -44.54
C ALA A 261 6.87 3.65 -44.23
N LEU A 262 7.12 4.85 -43.70
CA LEU A 262 6.10 5.84 -43.45
C LEU A 262 5.46 6.35 -44.75
N ALA A 263 6.25 6.61 -45.78
CA ALA A 263 5.74 7.04 -47.09
C ALA A 263 4.85 5.96 -47.74
N ALA A 264 5.27 4.69 -47.67
CA ALA A 264 4.47 3.55 -48.14
C ALA A 264 3.17 3.42 -47.34
N TRP A 265 3.22 3.59 -46.02
CA TRP A 265 2.04 3.55 -45.15
C TRP A 265 1.03 4.65 -45.48
N VAL A 266 1.51 5.88 -45.71
CA VAL A 266 0.66 7.01 -46.13
C VAL A 266 0.03 6.74 -47.49
N ALA A 267 0.79 6.19 -48.44
CA ALA A 267 0.28 5.84 -49.77
C ALA A 267 -0.81 4.76 -49.69
N ASP A 268 -0.60 3.71 -48.90
CA ASP A 268 -1.59 2.64 -48.67
C ASP A 268 -2.89 3.18 -48.06
N ASN A 269 -2.79 4.00 -47.01
CA ASN A 269 -3.97 4.59 -46.37
C ASN A 269 -4.77 5.47 -47.34
N LYS A 270 -4.08 6.28 -48.16
CA LYS A 270 -4.73 7.10 -49.20
C LYS A 270 -5.40 6.24 -50.26
N ALA A 271 -4.76 5.17 -50.71
CA ALA A 271 -5.34 4.24 -51.68
C ALA A 271 -6.60 3.56 -51.12
N ARG A 272 -6.56 3.10 -49.87
CA ARG A 272 -7.72 2.51 -49.17
C ARG A 272 -8.87 3.50 -49.00
N GLN A 273 -8.56 4.75 -48.68
CA GLN A 273 -9.55 5.81 -48.62
C GLN A 273 -10.19 6.08 -50.00
N ALA A 274 -9.39 6.09 -51.07
CA ALA A 274 -9.89 6.24 -52.44
C ALA A 274 -10.79 5.07 -52.86
N HIS A 275 -10.54 3.85 -52.35
CA HIS A 275 -11.41 2.69 -52.52
C HIS A 275 -12.66 2.69 -51.62
N GLY A 276 -12.92 3.78 -50.90
CA GLY A 276 -14.14 3.96 -50.09
C GLY A 276 -14.04 3.42 -48.65
N GLU A 277 -12.88 2.95 -48.20
CA GLU A 277 -12.69 2.58 -46.80
C GLU A 277 -12.56 3.85 -45.92
N GLN A 278 -13.27 3.89 -44.79
CA GLN A 278 -13.20 5.02 -43.86
C GLN A 278 -11.92 4.95 -43.00
N VAL A 279 -10.78 5.24 -43.62
CA VAL A 279 -9.45 5.21 -42.98
C VAL A 279 -9.24 6.40 -42.04
N TYR A 280 -9.75 7.57 -42.42
CA TYR A 280 -9.72 8.78 -41.62
C TYR A 280 -11.14 9.18 -41.21
N LYS A 281 -11.34 9.50 -39.94
CA LYS A 281 -12.58 10.11 -39.46
C LYS A 281 -12.46 11.63 -39.55
N PRO A 282 -13.54 12.33 -39.98
CA PRO A 282 -13.56 13.79 -40.02
C PRO A 282 -13.23 14.42 -38.66
#